data_AF-A0A1V2EXI3-F1
#
_entry.id   AF-A0A1V2EXI3-F1
#
_cell.length_a   1.000
_cell.length_b   1.000
_cell.length_c   1.000
_cell.angle_alpha   90.00
_cell.angle_beta   90.00
_cell.angle_gamma   90.00
#
_symmetry.space_group_name_H-M   'P 1'
#
loop_
_entity.id
_entity.type
_entity.pdbx_description
1 polymer ?
#
loop_
_entity_poly.entity_id
_entity_poly.type
_entity_poly.pdbx_seq_one_letter_code
_entity_poly.pdbx_strand_id
1 'polypeptide(L)'
;MKLPIIATLGLFALPTIATAQAGAAPTGKDGSERVICRTESVTGSRLGARKRCLPASEWAEMARIDRQSIERIQNIRYKGNQGGGALVDPFGRSN
;
A
#
# COMPACT_ATOMS: atom_id res chain seq x y z
N MET A 1 58.61 6.33 19.73
CA MET A 1 57.35 5.73 19.20
C MET A 1 57.10 6.30 17.81
N LYS A 2 57.28 5.46 16.79
CA LYS A 2 57.25 5.68 15.33
C LYS A 2 56.90 4.26 14.80
N LEU A 3 55.97 3.94 13.90
CA LEU A 3 55.23 4.61 12.82
C LEU A 3 53.92 3.77 12.56
N PRO A 4 53.13 3.90 11.47
CA PRO A 4 51.66 3.92 11.45
C PRO A 4 51.00 2.73 10.71
N ILE A 5 49.68 2.58 10.83
CA ILE A 5 48.89 1.58 10.07
C ILE A 5 47.70 2.32 9.44
N ILE A 6 47.86 2.80 8.20
CA ILE A 6 47.39 2.21 6.93
C ILE A 6 45.87 2.32 6.76
N ALA A 7 45.47 3.14 5.78
CA ALA A 7 44.13 3.28 5.26
C ALA A 7 43.62 1.97 4.64
N THR A 8 42.45 1.51 5.05
CA THR A 8 41.72 0.43 4.37
C THR A 8 40.41 0.98 3.80
N LEU A 9 40.38 1.06 2.48
CA LEU A 9 39.17 1.16 1.66
C LEU A 9 38.18 0.05 2.05
N GLY A 10 37.07 0.44 2.69
CA GLY A 10 35.92 -0.42 2.91
C GLY A 10 34.91 -0.26 1.78
N LEU A 11 34.96 -1.17 0.83
CA LEU A 11 34.02 -1.37 -0.27
C LEU A 11 32.60 -1.54 0.29
N PHE A 12 31.74 -0.53 0.17
CA PHE A 12 30.33 -0.65 0.53
C PHE A 12 29.63 -1.58 -0.46
N ALA A 13 29.23 -2.76 0.03
CA ALA A 13 28.44 -3.73 -0.70
C ALA A 13 27.06 -3.13 -1.05
N LEU A 14 26.78 -3.01 -2.34
CA LEU A 14 25.47 -2.66 -2.87
C LEU A 14 24.51 -3.85 -2.63
N PRO A 15 23.35 -3.68 -1.96
CA PRO A 15 22.36 -4.74 -1.90
C PRO A 15 21.76 -4.93 -3.31
N THR A 16 22.02 -6.09 -3.92
CA THR A 16 21.33 -6.55 -5.13
C THR A 16 19.84 -6.71 -4.83
N ILE A 17 19.01 -5.85 -5.40
CA ILE A 17 17.55 -6.00 -5.38
C ILE A 17 17.22 -7.12 -6.38
N ALA A 18 16.96 -8.32 -5.85
CA ALA A 18 16.39 -9.41 -6.64
C ALA A 18 14.96 -9.04 -7.04
N THR A 19 14.75 -8.66 -8.29
CA THR A 19 13.41 -8.52 -8.86
C THR A 19 12.84 -9.92 -9.07
N ALA A 20 12.01 -10.38 -8.13
CA ALA A 20 11.20 -11.58 -8.30
C ALA A 20 10.32 -11.39 -9.55
N GLN A 21 10.66 -12.13 -10.61
CA GLN A 21 9.92 -12.11 -11.87
C GLN A 21 8.58 -12.81 -11.63
N ALA A 22 7.55 -12.02 -11.31
CA ALA A 22 6.19 -12.49 -11.21
C ALA A 22 5.80 -13.09 -12.57
N GLY A 23 5.56 -14.41 -12.60
CA GLY A 23 5.22 -15.14 -13.81
C GLY A 23 4.08 -14.46 -14.56
N ALA A 24 4.30 -14.22 -15.85
CA ALA A 24 3.29 -13.70 -16.75
C ALA A 24 2.05 -14.59 -16.70
N ALA A 25 0.94 -14.06 -16.18
CA ALA A 25 -0.34 -14.74 -16.21
C ALA A 25 -0.78 -14.89 -17.68
N PRO A 26 -1.30 -16.06 -18.12
CA PRO A 26 -1.72 -16.23 -19.50
C PRO A 26 -2.83 -15.24 -19.84
N THR A 27 -2.60 -14.46 -20.91
CA THR A 27 -3.57 -13.57 -21.54
C THR A 27 -4.51 -14.39 -22.42
N GLY A 28 -5.41 -15.12 -21.78
CA GLY A 28 -6.47 -15.87 -22.45
C GLY A 28 -7.80 -15.13 -22.34
N LYS A 29 -8.33 -14.77 -23.50
CA LYS A 29 -9.73 -14.50 -23.90
C LYS A 29 -10.74 -14.19 -22.77
N ASP A 30 -11.32 -12.99 -22.86
CA ASP A 30 -12.48 -12.49 -22.10
C ASP A 30 -12.25 -12.44 -20.58
N GLY A 31 -11.54 -11.40 -20.15
CA GLY A 31 -11.11 -11.16 -18.76
C GLY A 31 -12.23 -10.95 -17.72
N SER A 32 -13.50 -11.20 -18.06
CA SER A 32 -14.65 -11.11 -17.16
C SER A 32 -14.96 -12.44 -16.44
N GLU A 33 -14.68 -13.60 -17.05
CA GLU A 33 -15.06 -14.92 -16.51
C GLU A 33 -13.96 -15.59 -15.67
N ARG A 34 -12.74 -15.05 -15.69
CA ARG A 34 -11.61 -15.63 -14.93
C ARG A 34 -11.84 -15.49 -13.43
N VAL A 35 -11.94 -16.61 -12.71
CA VAL A 35 -11.94 -16.62 -11.24
C VAL A 35 -10.53 -16.36 -10.72
N ILE A 36 -10.37 -15.32 -9.91
CA ILE A 36 -9.13 -14.92 -9.26
C ILE A 36 -9.29 -15.12 -7.76
N CYS A 37 -8.39 -15.90 -7.17
CA CYS A 37 -8.30 -16.09 -5.73
C CYS A 37 -7.20 -15.21 -5.13
N ARG A 38 -7.55 -14.42 -4.11
CA ARG A 38 -6.61 -13.59 -3.33
C ARG A 38 -6.66 -14.00 -1.86
N THR A 39 -5.52 -13.93 -1.20
CA THR A 39 -5.44 -14.12 0.26
C THR A 39 -5.54 -12.74 0.92
N GLU A 40 -6.60 -12.54 1.70
CA GLU A 40 -6.84 -11.30 2.45
C GLU A 40 -6.44 -11.55 3.90
N SER A 41 -5.54 -10.72 4.44
CA SER A 41 -5.28 -10.68 5.87
C SER A 41 -6.47 -10.02 6.58
N VAL A 42 -6.95 -10.66 7.65
CA VAL A 42 -8.08 -10.15 8.43
C VAL A 42 -7.56 -9.80 9.81
N THR A 43 -7.42 -8.50 10.08
CA THR A 43 -7.00 -8.00 11.39
C THR A 43 -7.98 -8.46 12.47
N GLY A 44 -7.45 -9.03 13.56
CA GLY A 44 -8.27 -9.57 14.66
C GLY A 44 -8.83 -10.97 14.42
N SER A 45 -8.58 -11.59 13.26
CA SER A 45 -8.90 -13.00 13.04
C SER A 45 -7.86 -13.91 13.67
N ARG A 46 -8.31 -14.97 14.36
CA ARG A 46 -7.42 -16.02 14.90
C ARG A 46 -6.64 -16.76 13.82
N LEU A 47 -7.19 -16.85 12.61
CA LEU A 47 -6.56 -17.54 11.47
C LEU A 47 -5.59 -16.64 10.69
N GLY A 48 -5.58 -15.33 10.97
CA GLY A 48 -4.69 -14.34 10.33
C GLY A 48 -5.03 -13.99 8.88
N ALA A 49 -5.53 -14.94 8.08
CA ALA A 49 -5.90 -14.71 6.69
C ALA A 49 -7.06 -15.60 6.22
N ARG A 50 -7.73 -15.17 5.14
CA ARG A 50 -8.73 -15.95 4.41
C ARG A 50 -8.46 -15.90 2.91
N LYS A 51 -8.77 -16.98 2.20
CA LYS A 51 -8.72 -17.02 0.73
C LYS A 51 -10.09 -16.64 0.17
N ARG A 52 -10.13 -15.62 -0.69
CA ARG A 52 -11.34 -15.15 -1.36
C ARG A 52 -11.19 -15.33 -2.87
N CYS A 53 -12.09 -16.07 -3.48
CA CYS A 53 -12.10 -16.34 -4.91
C CYS A 53 -13.32 -15.67 -5.54
N LEU A 54 -13.11 -14.77 -6.49
CA LEU A 54 -14.16 -14.05 -7.19
C LEU A 54 -13.81 -13.92 -8.67
N PRO A 55 -14.79 -13.76 -9.58
CA PRO A 55 -14.51 -13.44 -10.97
C PRO A 55 -13.77 -12.11 -11.08
N ALA A 56 -12.99 -11.97 -12.15
CA ALA A 56 -12.18 -10.79 -12.42
C ALA A 56 -13.02 -9.51 -12.58
N SER A 57 -14.25 -9.64 -13.11
CA SER A 57 -15.23 -8.55 -13.20
C SER A 57 -15.60 -7.98 -11.82
N GLU A 58 -15.85 -8.84 -10.85
CA GLU A 58 -16.17 -8.42 -9.48
C GLU A 58 -14.98 -7.76 -8.78
N TRP A 59 -13.77 -8.27 -8.99
CA TRP A 59 -12.57 -7.62 -8.47
C TRP A 59 -12.36 -6.22 -9.06
N ALA A 60 -12.66 -6.02 -10.34
CA ALA A 60 -12.56 -4.73 -11.00
C ALA A 60 -13.59 -3.74 -10.44
N GLU A 61 -14.82 -4.19 -10.22
CA GLU A 61 -15.88 -3.36 -9.66
C GLU A 61 -15.57 -2.94 -8.21
N MET A 62 -15.09 -3.87 -7.38
CA MET A 62 -14.66 -3.55 -6.01
C MET A 62 -13.53 -2.50 -6.02
N ALA A 63 -12.52 -2.67 -6.87
CA ALA A 63 -11.43 -1.71 -6.99
C ALA A 63 -11.91 -0.32 -7.45
N ARG A 64 -12.92 -0.27 -8.33
CA ARG A 64 -13.53 0.99 -8.79
C ARG A 64 -14.24 1.71 -7.64
N ILE A 65 -15.04 0.98 -6.86
CA ILE A 65 -15.76 1.53 -5.70
C ILE A 65 -14.77 2.02 -4.65
N ASP A 66 -13.75 1.22 -4.33
CA ASP A 66 -12.73 1.57 -3.35
C ASP A 66 -12.00 2.86 -3.75
N ARG A 67 -11.60 2.97 -5.02
CA ARG A 67 -10.97 4.18 -5.55
C ARG A 67 -11.88 5.40 -5.38
N GLN A 68 -13.14 5.30 -5.78
CA GLN A 68 -14.09 6.41 -5.63
C GLN A 68 -14.28 6.83 -4.17
N SER A 69 -14.28 5.87 -3.24
CA SER A 69 -14.37 6.15 -1.81
C SER A 69 -13.14 6.91 -1.29
N ILE A 70 -11.94 6.49 -1.71
CA ILE A 70 -10.67 7.11 -1.32
C ILE A 70 -10.58 8.52 -1.91
N GLU A 71 -10.89 8.69 -3.20
CA GLU A 71 -10.89 9.98 -3.87
C GLU A 71 -11.84 10.98 -3.19
N ARG A 72 -13.04 10.54 -2.81
CA ARG A 72 -14.00 11.37 -2.07
C ARG A 72 -13.40 11.85 -0.74
N ILE A 73 -12.81 10.95 0.04
CA ILE A 73 -12.22 11.29 1.35
C ILE A 73 -11.03 12.24 1.17
N GLN A 74 -10.15 11.97 0.19
CA GLN A 74 -8.99 12.79 -0.09
C GLN A 74 -9.39 14.21 -0.54
N ASN A 75 -10.40 14.34 -1.40
CA ASN A 75 -10.88 15.64 -1.86
C ASN A 75 -11.50 16.46 -0.71
N ILE A 76 -12.27 15.83 0.18
CA ILE A 76 -12.82 16.50 1.38
C ILE A 76 -11.69 17.05 2.26
N ARG A 77 -10.64 16.26 2.52
CA ARG A 77 -9.50 16.71 3.33
C ARG A 77 -8.68 17.81 2.65
N TYR A 78 -8.49 17.72 1.34
CA TYR A 78 -7.74 18.72 0.58
C TYR A 78 -8.45 20.10 0.57
N LYS A 79 -9.79 20.12 0.51
CA LYS A 79 -10.57 21.36 0.59
C LYS A 79 -10.68 21.92 2.01
N GLY A 80 -10.68 21.07 3.04
CA GLY A 80 -10.77 21.49 4.44
C GLY A 80 -9.52 22.21 4.97
N ASN A 81 -8.35 22.05 4.33
CA ASN A 81 -7.10 22.69 4.76
C ASN A 81 -6.80 24.02 4.02
N GLN A 82 -7.65 24.44 3.07
CA GLN A 82 -7.43 25.63 2.24
C GLN A 82 -8.31 26.84 2.61
N GLY A 83 -9.09 26.73 3.67
CA GLY A 83 -9.70 27.87 4.35
C GLY A 83 -9.27 27.82 5.81
N GLY A 84 -8.44 28.76 6.26
CA GLY A 84 -8.06 28.90 7.65
C GLY A 84 -9.30 29.01 8.54
N GLY A 85 -9.68 27.90 9.17
CA GLY A 85 -10.74 27.82 10.15
C GLY A 85 -10.14 27.22 11.40
N ALA A 86 -10.13 28.03 12.46
CA ALA A 86 -9.62 27.77 13.80
C ALA A 86 -9.47 26.28 14.17
N LEU A 87 -8.28 25.93 14.66
CA LEU A 87 -8.09 24.76 15.51
C LEU A 87 -9.01 24.94 16.73
N VAL A 88 -10.24 24.45 16.62
CA VAL A 88 -11.14 24.32 17.75
C VAL A 88 -10.72 23.04 18.45
N ASP A 89 -10.15 23.18 19.64
CA ASP A 89 -9.96 22.06 20.53
C ASP A 89 -11.34 21.41 20.75
N PRO A 90 -11.49 20.08 20.67
CA PRO A 90 -12.77 19.42 20.93
C PRO A 90 -13.31 19.64 22.36
N PHE A 91 -12.51 20.28 23.23
CA PHE A 91 -12.85 20.59 24.61
C PHE A 91 -12.91 22.08 24.95
N GLY A 92 -12.72 23.00 24.00
CA GLY A 92 -12.95 24.45 24.19
C GLY A 92 -12.48 25.01 25.53
N ARG A 93 -11.24 24.69 25.96
CA ARG A 93 -10.73 25.10 27.27
C ARG A 93 -9.49 25.98 27.13
N SER A 94 -9.74 27.29 27.10
CA SER A 94 -8.74 28.32 27.36
C SER A 94 -8.13 28.09 28.75
N ASN A 95 -6.81 28.13 28.84
CA ASN A 95 -6.11 28.51 30.06
C ASN A 95 -5.21 29.68 29.72
#